data_AF-A0A1Y4TD55-F1
#
_entry.id   AF-A0A1Y4TD55-F1
#
_cell.length_a   1.000
_cell.length_b   1.000
_cell.length_c   1.000
_cell.angle_alpha   90.00
_cell.angle_beta   90.00
_cell.angle_gamma   90.00
#
_symmetry.space_group_name_H-M   'P 1'
#
loop_
_entity.id
_entity.type
_entity.pdbx_description
1 polymer ?
#
loop_
_entity_poly.entity_id
_entity_poly.type
_entity_poly.pdbx_seq_one_letter_code
_entity_poly.pdbx_strand_id
1 'polypeptide(L)'
;MQDVLERFFAAESNVYLILQLKSGPETRNEQFESLDRLAQMGKKPDLTHYEDAYFANTPAYLHGMDTAEALEELYMQFNLYRPPDFKGHSLSVSDVVALKLDGHACAFFVDRIGFKELPEFLEKMKDTACSRPSLKGQLKRPERPDSPAKGKNHRERDTR
;
A
#
# COMPACT_ATOMS: atom_id res chain seq x y z
N MET A 1 1.23 -6.18 -0.24
CA MET A 1 1.01 -4.77 0.09
C MET A 1 -0.43 -4.43 0.51
N GLN A 2 -1.46 -4.50 -0.34
CA GLN A 2 -2.82 -4.03 0.03
C GLN A 2 -3.35 -4.65 1.34
N ASP A 3 -3.34 -5.99 1.45
CA ASP A 3 -3.80 -6.69 2.66
C ASP A 3 -3.03 -6.26 3.92
N VAL A 4 -1.75 -5.93 3.79
CA VAL A 4 -0.90 -5.48 4.89
C VAL A 4 -1.25 -4.05 5.30
N LEU A 5 -1.54 -3.17 4.35
CA LEU A 5 -2.01 -1.82 4.64
C LEU A 5 -3.38 -1.83 5.32
N GLU A 6 -4.30 -2.69 4.88
CA GLU A 6 -5.60 -2.89 5.54
C GLU A 6 -5.40 -3.32 7.00
N ARG A 7 -4.53 -4.30 7.25
CA ARG A 7 -4.19 -4.74 8.62
C ARG A 7 -3.53 -3.64 9.44
N PHE A 8 -2.62 -2.86 8.86
CA PHE A 8 -1.96 -1.75 9.53
C PHE A 8 -2.96 -0.68 9.99
N PHE A 9 -3.87 -0.24 9.10
CA PHE A 9 -4.88 0.76 9.47
C PHE A 9 -5.97 0.21 10.37
N ALA A 10 -6.32 -1.07 10.27
CA ALA A 10 -7.33 -1.71 11.12
C ALA A 10 -6.80 -2.12 12.52
N ALA A 11 -5.48 -2.13 12.75
CA ALA A 11 -4.89 -2.58 14.01
C ALA A 11 -5.36 -1.76 15.22
N GLU A 12 -5.87 -2.41 16.26
CA GLU A 12 -6.24 -1.73 17.51
C GLU A 12 -5.03 -1.53 18.45
N SER A 13 -3.97 -2.32 18.25
CA SER A 13 -2.70 -2.22 18.95
C SER A 13 -1.71 -1.28 18.24
N ASN A 14 -0.65 -0.91 18.97
CA ASN A 14 0.48 -0.22 18.40
C ASN A 14 1.24 -1.14 17.44
N VAL A 15 1.40 -0.71 16.19
CA VAL A 15 2.01 -1.49 15.10
C VAL A 15 2.98 -0.64 14.31
N TYR A 16 3.92 -1.30 13.63
CA TYR A 16 4.80 -0.67 12.67
C TYR A 16 4.91 -1.49 11.39
N LEU A 17 5.19 -0.81 10.29
CA LEU A 17 5.36 -1.35 8.96
C LEU A 17 6.63 -0.76 8.34
N ILE A 18 7.52 -1.62 7.87
CA ILE A 18 8.71 -1.24 7.11
C ILE A 18 8.44 -1.52 5.64
N LEU A 19 8.62 -0.49 4.83
CA LEU A 19 8.51 -0.53 3.38
C LEU A 19 9.90 -0.28 2.79
N GLN A 20 10.28 -1.12 1.82
CA GLN A 20 11.54 -1.00 1.10
C GLN A 20 11.25 -0.89 -0.39
N LEU A 21 12.13 -0.18 -1.13
CA LEU A 21 12.00 -0.09 -2.58
C LEU A 21 12.16 -1.47 -3.21
N LYS A 22 11.25 -1.83 -4.12
CA LYS A 22 11.34 -3.06 -4.90
C LYS A 22 12.67 -3.11 -5.63
N SER A 23 13.28 -4.30 -5.69
CA SER A 23 14.47 -4.51 -6.50
C SER A 23 14.12 -4.44 -7.99
N GLY A 24 14.73 -3.53 -8.73
CA GLY A 24 14.52 -3.44 -10.18
C GLY A 24 15.14 -2.21 -10.83
N PRO A 25 15.15 -2.15 -12.18
CA PRO A 25 15.67 -1.00 -12.91
C PRO A 25 14.85 0.27 -12.68
N GLU A 26 13.57 0.15 -12.34
CA GLU A 26 12.64 1.26 -12.14
C GLU A 26 12.99 2.10 -10.89
N THR A 27 13.40 1.44 -9.81
CA THR A 27 13.74 2.06 -8.52
C THR A 27 15.24 2.33 -8.35
N ARG A 28 16.08 1.91 -9.31
CA ARG A 28 17.54 2.00 -9.20
C ARG A 28 18.06 3.41 -8.94
N ASN A 29 17.39 4.41 -9.52
CA ASN A 29 17.74 5.82 -9.37
C ASN A 29 17.11 6.47 -8.12
N GLU A 30 16.39 5.68 -7.31
CA GLU A 30 15.72 6.13 -6.09
C GLU A 30 16.35 5.49 -4.85
N GLN A 31 16.95 4.30 -5.00
CA GLN A 31 17.63 3.59 -3.92
C GLN A 31 18.80 4.41 -3.35
N PHE A 32 18.83 4.50 -2.02
CA PHE A 32 19.84 5.23 -1.24
C PHE A 32 19.90 6.74 -1.51
N GLU A 33 18.87 7.30 -2.13
CA GLU A 33 18.76 8.74 -2.34
C GLU A 33 17.94 9.43 -1.25
N SER A 34 18.41 10.61 -0.83
CA SER A 34 17.69 11.46 0.11
C SER A 34 16.46 12.11 -0.53
N LEU A 35 15.51 12.58 0.29
CA LEU A 35 14.36 13.34 -0.21
C LEU A 35 14.78 14.55 -1.03
N ASP A 36 15.79 15.29 -0.58
CA ASP A 36 16.32 16.46 -1.30
C ASP A 36 16.85 16.07 -2.70
N ARG A 37 17.49 14.91 -2.81
CA ARG A 37 18.06 14.44 -4.07
C ARG A 37 16.98 13.92 -5.00
N LEU A 38 15.98 13.21 -4.48
CA LEU A 38 14.79 12.83 -5.24
C LEU A 38 14.08 14.07 -5.79
N ALA A 39 13.90 15.11 -4.96
CA ALA A 39 13.27 16.35 -5.38
C ALA A 39 14.04 17.07 -6.50
N GLN A 40 15.38 17.11 -6.44
CA GLN A 40 16.23 17.64 -7.52
C GLN A 40 16.07 16.87 -8.85
N MET A 41 15.70 15.60 -8.78
CA MET A 41 15.42 14.75 -9.93
C MET A 41 13.96 14.85 -10.41
N GLY A 42 13.14 15.71 -9.79
CA GLY A 42 11.71 15.81 -10.06
C GLY A 42 10.91 14.59 -9.59
N LYS A 43 11.45 13.84 -8.62
CA LYS A 43 10.83 12.64 -8.05
C LYS A 43 10.38 12.88 -6.61
N LYS A 44 9.48 12.03 -6.14
CA LYS A 44 9.10 11.87 -4.74
C LYS A 44 8.89 10.39 -4.44
N PRO A 45 8.93 9.95 -3.17
CA PRO A 45 8.58 8.57 -2.82
C PRO A 45 7.19 8.20 -3.37
N ASP A 46 7.14 7.13 -4.16
CA ASP A 46 5.91 6.60 -4.75
C ASP A 46 5.62 5.23 -4.15
N LEU A 47 4.47 5.07 -3.47
CA LEU A 47 4.07 3.83 -2.81
C LEU A 47 4.12 2.61 -3.74
N THR A 48 3.83 2.78 -5.03
CA THR A 48 3.84 1.68 -6.01
C THR A 48 5.23 1.08 -6.25
N HIS A 49 6.29 1.84 -5.92
CA HIS A 49 7.68 1.40 -6.00
C HIS A 49 8.14 0.60 -4.78
N TYR A 50 7.36 0.57 -3.69
CA TYR A 50 7.71 -0.13 -2.47
C TYR A 50 7.11 -1.53 -2.39
N GLU A 51 7.66 -2.36 -1.52
CA GLU A 51 7.08 -3.61 -1.04
C GLU A 51 7.06 -3.63 0.50
N ASP A 52 6.13 -4.40 1.06
CA ASP A 52 6.05 -4.62 2.51
C ASP A 52 7.17 -5.56 2.97
N ALA A 53 8.19 -5.00 3.63
CA ALA A 53 9.35 -5.75 4.09
C ALA A 53 9.14 -6.36 5.49
N TYR A 54 8.38 -5.68 6.37
CA TYR A 54 8.05 -6.19 7.69
C TYR A 54 6.81 -5.51 8.28
N PHE A 55 5.93 -6.29 8.91
CA PHE A 55 4.77 -5.77 9.63
C PHE A 55 4.62 -6.49 10.97
N ALA A 56 4.61 -5.75 12.07
CA ALA A 56 4.51 -6.31 13.42
C ALA A 56 3.90 -5.33 14.43
N ASN A 57 3.51 -5.86 15.59
CA ASN A 57 3.22 -5.04 16.76
C ASN A 57 4.50 -4.36 17.25
N THR A 58 4.40 -3.12 17.71
CA THR A 58 5.55 -2.48 18.38
C THR A 58 5.87 -3.24 19.67
N PRO A 59 7.16 -3.46 19.98
CA PRO A 59 7.55 -4.00 21.27
C PRO A 59 7.07 -3.13 22.43
N ALA A 60 6.73 -3.75 23.56
CA ALA A 60 6.22 -3.03 24.73
C ALA A 60 7.18 -1.98 25.29
N TYR A 61 8.50 -2.12 25.05
CA TYR A 61 9.49 -1.14 25.48
C TYR A 61 9.45 0.17 24.68
N LEU A 62 8.83 0.17 23.48
CA LEU A 62 8.58 1.39 22.70
C LEU A 62 7.32 2.13 23.16
N HIS A 63 6.50 1.54 24.03
CA HIS A 63 5.26 2.17 24.46
C HIS A 63 5.56 3.37 25.37
N GLY A 64 5.02 4.54 25.01
CA GLY A 64 5.23 5.79 25.74
C GLY A 64 6.50 6.57 25.35
N MET A 65 7.32 6.02 24.45
CA MET A 65 8.36 6.80 23.77
C MET A 65 7.72 7.82 22.82
N ASP A 66 8.41 8.91 22.57
CA ASP A 66 8.00 9.79 21.47
C ASP A 66 8.30 9.13 20.11
N THR A 67 7.76 9.73 19.05
CA THR A 67 7.90 9.18 17.70
C THR A 67 9.35 9.15 17.22
N ALA A 68 10.18 10.13 17.59
CA ALA A 68 11.57 10.19 17.17
C ALA A 68 12.38 9.07 17.83
N GLU A 69 12.22 8.89 19.15
CA GLU A 69 12.86 7.81 19.91
C GLU A 69 12.46 6.43 19.37
N ALA A 70 11.16 6.21 19.11
CA ALA A 70 10.68 4.96 18.55
C ALA A 70 11.26 4.65 17.16
N LEU A 71 11.45 5.67 16.32
CA LEU A 71 12.08 5.51 15.00
C LEU A 71 13.57 5.16 15.12
N GLU A 72 14.29 5.80 16.05
CA GLU A 72 15.71 5.50 16.30
C GLU A 72 15.91 4.07 16.82
N GLU A 73 15.08 3.63 17.78
CA GLU A 73 15.12 2.25 18.30
C GLU A 73 14.82 1.21 17.22
N LEU A 74 13.81 1.45 16.38
CA LEU A 74 13.53 0.57 15.23
C LEU A 74 14.71 0.54 14.25
N TYR A 75 15.34 1.69 13.98
CA TYR A 75 16.51 1.73 13.12
C TYR A 75 17.68 0.94 13.70
N MET A 76 17.95 1.05 15.00
CA MET A 76 18.94 0.23 15.68
C MET A 76 18.58 -1.25 15.64
N GLN A 77 17.34 -1.62 15.94
CA GLN A 77 16.89 -3.01 15.95
C GLN A 77 17.10 -3.67 14.58
N PHE A 78 16.66 -3.04 13.49
CA PHE A 78 16.75 -3.65 12.15
C PHE A 78 18.17 -3.68 11.57
N ASN A 79 19.10 -2.93 12.16
CA ASN A 79 20.52 -2.93 11.77
C ASN A 79 21.42 -3.79 12.67
N LEU A 80 21.18 -3.83 13.97
CA LEU A 80 22.02 -4.53 14.95
C LEU A 80 21.42 -5.86 15.43
N TYR A 81 20.09 -5.92 15.56
CA TYR A 81 19.35 -7.02 16.18
C TYR A 81 18.21 -7.50 15.28
N ARG A 82 18.57 -7.80 14.02
CA ARG A 82 17.62 -8.11 12.96
C ARG A 82 16.68 -9.25 13.38
N PRO A 83 15.34 -9.08 13.29
CA PRO A 83 14.40 -10.17 13.55
C PRO A 83 14.65 -11.38 12.64
N PRO A 84 14.52 -12.62 13.15
CA PRO A 84 14.84 -13.83 12.38
C PRO A 84 13.90 -14.06 11.17
N ASP A 85 12.69 -13.52 11.24
CA ASP A 85 11.68 -13.59 10.19
C ASP A 85 11.74 -12.40 9.22
N PHE A 86 12.56 -11.38 9.48
CA PHE A 86 12.72 -10.24 8.58
C PHE A 86 13.45 -10.66 7.29
N LYS A 87 12.78 -10.43 6.16
CA LYS A 87 13.29 -10.79 4.81
C LYS A 87 13.83 -9.61 4.01
N GLY A 88 13.66 -8.40 4.51
CA GLY A 88 14.20 -7.20 3.89
C GLY A 88 15.71 -7.03 4.09
N HIS A 89 16.24 -5.96 3.50
CA HIS A 89 17.61 -5.52 3.75
C HIS A 89 17.71 -4.65 5.01
N SER A 90 18.93 -4.33 5.43
CA SER A 90 19.17 -3.39 6.53
C SER A 90 18.42 -2.08 6.30
N LEU A 91 17.84 -1.53 7.36
CA LEU A 91 17.08 -0.28 7.26
C LEU A 91 18.02 0.87 6.89
N SER A 92 17.75 1.56 5.79
CA SER A 92 18.66 2.52 5.19
C SER A 92 17.93 3.69 4.52
N VAL A 93 18.70 4.64 4.00
CA VAL A 93 18.15 5.77 3.23
C VAL A 93 17.24 5.25 2.11
N SER A 94 16.11 5.92 1.92
CA SER A 94 15.04 5.55 0.97
C SER A 94 14.06 4.48 1.45
N ASP A 95 14.25 3.90 2.62
CA ASP A 95 13.20 3.10 3.25
C ASP A 95 12.13 3.99 3.87
N VAL A 96 10.94 3.42 4.09
CA VAL A 96 9.84 4.09 4.80
C VAL A 96 9.43 3.26 6.01
N VAL A 97 9.38 3.90 7.18
CA VAL A 97 8.84 3.33 8.42
C VAL A 97 7.50 3.99 8.68
N ALA A 98 6.42 3.20 8.65
CA ALA A 98 5.11 3.63 9.07
C ALA A 98 4.81 3.14 10.48
N LEU A 99 4.29 4.03 11.31
CA LEU A 99 3.94 3.79 12.70
C LEU A 99 2.45 4.04 12.88
N LYS A 100 1.78 3.16 13.62
CA LYS A 100 0.45 3.44 14.16
C LYS A 100 0.53 3.29 15.67
N LEU A 101 0.57 4.42 16.37
CA LEU A 101 0.71 4.51 17.82
C LEU A 101 -0.52 5.20 18.39
N ASP A 102 -1.16 4.59 19.39
CA ASP A 102 -2.33 5.11 20.09
C ASP A 102 -3.45 5.56 19.13
N GLY A 103 -3.62 4.82 18.03
CA GLY A 103 -4.61 5.10 16.98
C GLY A 103 -4.16 6.12 15.92
N HIS A 104 -3.04 6.80 16.11
CA HIS A 104 -2.47 7.77 15.17
C HIS A 104 -1.47 7.12 14.22
N ALA A 105 -1.73 7.20 12.92
CA ALA A 105 -0.84 6.67 11.89
C ALA A 105 0.02 7.78 11.27
N CYS A 106 1.32 7.53 11.12
CA CYS A 106 2.30 8.38 10.46
C CYS A 106 3.23 7.54 9.58
N ALA A 107 3.84 8.15 8.57
CA ALA A 107 4.83 7.51 7.70
C ALA A 107 6.09 8.37 7.64
N PHE A 108 7.25 7.74 7.77
CA PHE A 108 8.54 8.41 7.86
C PHE A 108 9.53 7.85 6.85
N PHE A 109 10.07 8.71 6.02
CA PHE A 109 11.20 8.40 5.16
C PHE A 109 12.49 8.38 5.98
N VAL A 110 13.30 7.34 5.79
CA VAL A 110 14.66 7.28 6.32
C VAL A 110 15.54 8.15 5.41
N ASP A 111 16.01 9.27 5.92
CA ASP A 111 16.84 10.21 5.17
C ASP A 111 18.33 10.05 5.56
N ARG A 112 19.23 10.77 4.89
CA ARG A 112 20.66 10.80 5.23
C ARG A 112 20.91 11.17 6.69
N ILE A 113 20.05 12.01 7.25
CA ILE A 113 20.08 12.43 8.65
C ILE A 113 18.67 12.34 9.20
N GLY A 114 18.45 11.33 10.06
CA GLY A 114 17.20 11.11 10.75
C GLY A 114 16.04 10.72 9.83
N PHE A 115 14.84 11.15 10.22
CA PHE A 115 13.60 10.76 9.57
C PHE A 115 12.80 11.98 9.13
N LYS A 116 12.07 11.83 8.03
CA LYS A 116 11.22 12.89 7.46
C LYS A 116 9.81 12.37 7.29
N GLU A 117 8.83 13.06 7.88
CA GLU A 117 7.44 12.67 7.75
C GLU A 117 6.95 12.82 6.31
N LEU A 118 6.13 11.86 5.85
CA LEU A 118 5.55 11.80 4.52
C LEU A 118 4.01 11.78 4.59
N PRO A 119 3.35 12.91 4.86
CA PRO A 119 1.89 12.96 5.00
C PRO A 119 1.17 12.54 3.71
N GLU A 120 1.63 13.00 2.53
CA GLU A 120 1.03 12.60 1.25
C GLU A 120 1.17 11.10 0.97
N PHE A 121 2.28 10.50 1.40
CA PHE A 121 2.53 9.07 1.22
C PHE A 121 1.60 8.25 2.12
N LEU A 122 1.37 8.69 3.35
CA LEU A 122 0.40 8.08 4.25
C LEU A 122 -1.02 8.10 3.66
N GLU A 123 -1.44 9.23 3.06
CA GLU A 123 -2.73 9.29 2.37
C GLU A 123 -2.82 8.28 1.22
N LYS A 124 -1.74 8.10 0.45
CA LYS A 124 -1.68 7.03 -0.58
C LYS A 124 -1.75 5.63 0.00
N MET A 125 -1.17 5.39 1.18
CA MET A 125 -1.32 4.13 1.87
C MET A 125 -2.78 3.89 2.26
N LYS A 126 -3.48 4.91 2.78
CA LYS A 126 -4.92 4.83 3.13
C LYS A 126 -5.79 4.58 1.89
N ASP A 127 -5.57 5.33 0.82
CA ASP A 127 -6.26 5.16 -0.46
C ASP A 127 -6.10 3.71 -0.96
N THR A 128 -4.88 3.17 -0.88
CA THR A 128 -4.58 1.78 -1.30
C THR A 128 -5.28 0.75 -0.41
N ALA A 129 -5.32 0.97 0.91
CA ALA A 129 -6.04 0.10 1.84
C ALA A 129 -7.56 0.13 1.62
N CYS A 130 -8.13 1.31 1.34
CA CYS A 130 -9.58 1.46 1.11
C CYS A 130 -10.03 1.08 -0.31
N SER A 131 -9.10 0.96 -1.25
CA SER A 131 -9.37 0.58 -2.63
C SER A 131 -9.65 -0.93 -2.74
N ARG A 132 -10.77 -1.39 -2.16
CA ARG A 132 -11.40 -2.63 -2.64
C ARG A 132 -11.59 -2.47 -4.15
N PRO A 133 -11.27 -3.47 -4.99
CA PRO A 133 -11.79 -3.46 -6.35
C PRO A 133 -13.31 -3.49 -6.24
N SER A 134 -13.94 -2.33 -6.36
CA SER A 134 -15.36 -2.23 -6.56
C SER A 134 -15.62 -3.05 -7.82
N LEU A 135 -16.34 -4.18 -7.70
CA LEU A 135 -16.89 -4.94 -8.82
C LEU A 135 -17.89 -4.04 -9.57
N LYS A 136 -17.40 -3.00 -10.24
CA LYS A 136 -18.13 -2.24 -11.23
C LYS A 136 -17.85 -2.88 -12.58
N GLY A 137 -18.75 -3.77 -12.98
CA GLY A 137 -18.85 -4.21 -14.37
C GLY A 137 -18.74 -5.71 -14.56
N GLN A 138 -19.85 -6.42 -14.35
CA GLN A 138 -20.53 -7.19 -15.39
C GLN A 138 -21.76 -7.88 -14.80
N LEU A 139 -22.86 -7.13 -14.67
CA LEU A 139 -24.19 -7.71 -14.86
C LEU A 139 -24.70 -7.21 -16.21
N LYS A 140 -24.17 -7.80 -17.30
CA LYS A 140 -24.83 -7.69 -18.59
C LYS A 140 -26.15 -8.45 -18.48
N ARG A 141 -27.25 -7.72 -18.26
CA ARG A 141 -28.58 -8.21 -18.62
C ARG A 141 -28.52 -8.62 -20.10
N PRO A 142 -28.94 -9.84 -20.48
CA PRO A 142 -29.11 -10.14 -21.89
C PRO A 142 -30.25 -9.27 -22.42
N GLU A 143 -29.91 -8.35 -23.31
CA GLU A 143 -30.90 -7.66 -24.15
C GLU A 143 -31.58 -8.72 -25.02
N ARG A 144 -32.89 -8.81 -24.90
CA ARG A 144 -33.72 -9.58 -25.84
C ARG A 144 -33.69 -8.83 -27.17
N PRO A 145 -33.32 -9.47 -28.29
CA PRO A 145 -33.45 -8.84 -29.58
C PRO A 145 -34.94 -8.77 -29.95
N ASP A 146 -35.45 -7.55 -29.94
CA ASP A 146 -36.71 -7.16 -30.60
C ASP A 146 -36.43 -7.01 -32.10
N SER A 147 -37.24 -7.66 -32.95
CA SER A 147 -37.56 -7.28 -34.35
C SER A 147 -38.20 -8.45 -35.13
N PRO A 148 -38.97 -8.21 -36.20
CA PRO A 148 -40.16 -7.36 -36.29
C PRO A 148 -41.36 -8.11 -36.92
N ALA A 149 -42.56 -7.54 -36.77
CA ALA A 149 -43.79 -8.02 -37.40
C ALA A 149 -43.76 -7.95 -38.94
N LYS A 150 -44.24 -9.01 -39.60
CA LYS A 150 -44.90 -8.92 -40.92
C LYS A 150 -45.86 -10.08 -41.12
N GLY A 151 -47.16 -9.78 -41.11
CA GLY A 151 -48.21 -10.74 -41.44
C GLY A 151 -48.23 -11.08 -42.94
N LYS A 152 -48.82 -12.24 -43.25
CA LYS A 152 -49.85 -12.41 -44.29
C LYS A 152 -50.42 -13.83 -44.25
N ASN A 153 -51.75 -13.85 -44.36
CA ASN A 153 -52.71 -14.94 -44.30
C ASN A 153 -52.45 -16.13 -45.25
N HIS A 154 -53.06 -17.27 -44.90
CA HIS A 154 -54.01 -18.04 -45.72
C HIS A 154 -53.68 -19.54 -45.86
N ARG A 155 -54.47 -20.40 -45.21
CA ARG A 155 -55.60 -21.15 -45.81
C ARG A 155 -55.76 -22.51 -45.13
N GLU A 156 -56.87 -22.65 -44.43
CA GLU A 156 -57.49 -23.90 -43.97
C GLU A 156 -57.55 -24.93 -45.10
N ARG A 157 -57.21 -26.18 -44.78
CA ARG A 157 -57.54 -27.35 -45.60
C ARG A 157 -58.31 -28.33 -44.72
N ASP A 158 -59.61 -28.38 -44.98
CA ASP A 158 -60.52 -29.42 -44.55
C ASP A 158 -59.99 -30.81 -44.95
N THR A 159 -59.99 -31.74 -44.01
CA THR A 159 -59.98 -33.18 -44.28
C THR A 159 -61.31 -33.76 -43.84
N ARG A 160 -62.07 -34.25 -44.83
CA ARG A 160 -63.00 -35.35 -44.67
C ARG A 160 -62.24 -36.66 -44.70
#